data_AF-A0AAN8E7C4-F1
#
_entry.id   AF-A0AAN8E7C4-F1
#
_cell.length_a   1.000
_cell.length_b   1.000
_cell.length_c   1.000
_cell.angle_alpha   90.00
_cell.angle_beta   90.00
_cell.angle_gamma   90.00
#
_symmetry.space_group_name_H-M   'P 1'
#
loop_
_entity.id
_entity.type
_entity.pdbx_description
1 polymer ?
#
loop_
_entity_poly.entity_id
_entity_poly.type
_entity_poly.pdbx_seq_one_letter_code
_entity_poly.pdbx_strand_id
1 'polypeptide(L)'
;MSTKTKIIKKAATLDSKWGQGVVRNRNVNRIIDCARIAVLKLEALGFKPILFYGHRDKQSPNKWVADVMTHFAASSATKAILDKMRRVYEFLLTQASTNMPPPQTSSPKMEGPQKKKKKTVV
;
A
#
# COMPACT_ATOMS: atom_id res chain seq x y z
N MET A 1 -38.60 -6.47 -8.91
CA MET A 1 -37.61 -5.89 -7.98
C MET A 1 -37.72 -4.37 -8.03
N SER A 2 -38.18 -3.74 -6.94
CA SER A 2 -38.47 -2.30 -6.86
C SER A 2 -37.20 -1.43 -6.92
N THR A 3 -37.27 -0.28 -7.61
CA THR A 3 -36.17 0.68 -7.79
C THR A 3 -35.55 1.15 -6.47
N LYS A 4 -36.36 1.29 -5.41
CA LYS A 4 -35.90 1.63 -4.06
C LYS A 4 -34.90 0.62 -3.50
N THR A 5 -35.14 -0.67 -3.73
CA THR A 5 -34.26 -1.76 -3.23
C THR A 5 -32.90 -1.75 -3.94
N LYS A 6 -32.84 -1.32 -5.21
CA LYS A 6 -31.56 -1.17 -5.95
C LYS A 6 -30.74 0.02 -5.42
N ILE A 7 -31.39 1.13 -5.07
CA ILE A 7 -30.72 2.32 -4.55
C ILE A 7 -30.11 2.04 -3.17
N ILE A 8 -30.84 1.40 -2.27
CA ILE A 8 -30.35 1.03 -0.92
C ILE A 8 -29.13 0.10 -1.02
N LYS A 9 -29.18 -0.91 -1.91
CA LYS A 9 -28.04 -1.80 -2.15
C LYS A 9 -26.82 -1.04 -2.69
N LYS A 10 -27.03 -0.09 -3.62
CA LYS A 10 -25.94 0.76 -4.13
C LYS A 10 -25.32 1.62 -3.03
N ALA A 11 -26.14 2.27 -2.20
CA ALA A 11 -25.67 3.08 -1.07
C ALA A 11 -24.81 2.25 -0.09
N ALA A 12 -25.30 1.06 0.31
CA ALA A 12 -24.56 0.17 1.19
C ALA A 12 -23.21 -0.30 0.59
N THR A 13 -23.17 -0.58 -0.72
CA THR A 13 -21.91 -0.93 -1.39
C THR A 13 -20.93 0.24 -1.49
N LEU A 14 -21.41 1.48 -1.64
CA LEU A 14 -20.56 2.66 -1.66
C LEU A 14 -19.97 2.94 -0.28
N ASP A 15 -20.79 2.82 0.77
CA ASP A 15 -20.37 2.99 2.15
C ASP A 15 -19.31 1.96 2.58
N SER A 16 -19.51 0.68 2.24
CA SER A 16 -18.52 -0.37 2.50
C SER A 16 -17.20 -0.13 1.74
N LYS A 17 -17.26 0.29 0.48
CA LYS A 17 -16.06 0.66 -0.31
C LYS A 17 -15.34 1.86 0.31
N TRP A 18 -16.09 2.85 0.78
CA TRP A 18 -15.53 4.02 1.45
C TRP A 18 -14.83 3.63 2.76
N GLY A 19 -15.48 2.83 3.61
CA GLY A 19 -14.89 2.32 4.86
C GLY A 19 -13.61 1.52 4.64
N GLN A 20 -13.59 0.63 3.63
CA GLN A 20 -12.37 -0.10 3.24
C GLN A 20 -11.27 0.84 2.73
N GLY A 21 -11.64 1.87 1.96
CA GLY A 21 -10.71 2.90 1.50
C GLY A 21 -10.08 3.68 2.65
N VAL A 22 -10.87 4.09 3.64
CA VAL A 22 -10.41 4.80 4.83
C VAL A 22 -9.45 3.95 5.67
N VAL A 23 -9.78 2.67 5.91
CA VAL A 23 -8.90 1.75 6.66
C VAL A 23 -7.57 1.53 5.94
N ARG A 24 -7.62 1.28 4.61
CA ARG A 24 -6.42 1.12 3.78
C ARG A 24 -5.54 2.36 3.81
N ASN A 25 -6.14 3.54 3.67
CA ASN A 25 -5.43 4.82 3.63
C ASN A 25 -4.84 5.19 5.02
N ARG A 26 -5.54 4.87 6.11
CA ARG A 26 -5.03 5.03 7.48
C ARG A 26 -3.74 4.23 7.72
N ASN A 27 -3.66 3.02 7.18
CA ASN A 27 -2.45 2.20 7.28
C ASN A 27 -1.28 2.78 6.47
N VAL A 28 -1.54 3.26 5.24
CA VAL A 28 -0.50 3.88 4.40
C VAL A 28 0.04 5.15 5.05
N ASN A 29 -0.83 6.06 5.49
CA ASN A 29 -0.39 7.30 6.13
C ASN A 29 0.40 7.02 7.41
N ARG A 30 -0.03 6.05 8.23
CA ARG A 30 0.70 5.64 9.43
C ARG A 30 2.10 5.14 9.12
N ILE A 31 2.28 4.36 8.05
CA ILE A 31 3.61 3.89 7.61
C ILE A 31 4.50 5.08 7.21
N ILE A 32 3.94 6.02 6.45
CA ILE A 32 4.65 7.24 6.02
C ILE A 32 5.05 8.10 7.24
N ASP A 33 4.16 8.27 8.21
CA ASP A 33 4.43 9.01 9.45
C ASP A 33 5.52 8.34 10.27
N CYS A 34 5.47 7.01 10.43
CA CYS A 34 6.52 6.25 11.11
C CYS A 34 7.88 6.38 10.40
N ALA A 35 7.89 6.32 9.07
CA ALA A 35 9.10 6.52 8.28
C ALA A 35 9.69 7.92 8.50
N ARG A 36 8.86 8.96 8.48
CA ARG A 36 9.28 10.33 8.77
C ARG A 36 9.90 10.47 10.16
N ILE A 37 9.28 9.89 11.19
CA ILE A 37 9.83 9.89 12.56
C ILE A 37 11.17 9.16 12.61
N ALA A 38 11.33 8.03 11.90
CA ALA A 38 12.58 7.30 11.87
C ALA A 38 13.71 8.12 11.22
N VAL A 39 13.43 8.81 10.10
CA VAL A 39 14.38 9.69 9.42
C VAL A 39 14.81 10.83 10.37
N LEU A 40 13.88 11.46 11.09
CA LEU A 40 14.18 12.48 12.09
C LEU A 40 15.05 11.96 13.24
N LYS A 41 14.77 10.75 13.73
CA LYS A 41 15.59 10.12 14.80
C LYS A 41 17.01 9.84 14.32
N LEU A 42 17.17 9.33 13.10
CA LEU A 42 18.49 9.08 12.52
C LEU A 42 19.26 10.38 12.32
N GLU A 43 18.60 11.45 11.88
CA GLU A 43 19.22 12.77 11.80
C GLU A 43 19.69 13.27 13.17
N ALA A 44 18.87 13.15 14.22
CA ALA A 44 19.22 13.58 15.57
C ALA A 44 20.43 12.80 16.15
N LEU A 45 20.66 11.57 15.67
CA LEU A 45 21.85 10.77 16.00
C LEU A 45 23.08 11.14 15.17
N GLY A 46 22.99 12.14 14.29
CA GLY A 46 24.08 12.60 13.43
C GLY A 46 24.17 11.90 12.07
N PHE A 47 23.26 10.98 11.74
CA PHE A 47 23.22 10.36 10.41
C PHE A 47 22.59 11.31 9.37
N LYS A 48 22.84 11.01 8.09
CA LYS A 48 22.26 11.74 6.95
C LYS A 48 21.39 10.81 6.10
N PRO A 49 20.17 10.46 6.57
CA PRO A 49 19.31 9.51 5.88
C PRO A 49 18.73 10.05 4.56
N ILE A 50 18.68 9.19 3.55
CA ILE A 50 17.89 9.37 2.33
C ILE A 50 16.98 8.16 2.20
N LEU A 51 15.68 8.37 2.29
CA LEU A 51 14.70 7.32 2.13
C LEU A 51 13.93 7.53 0.83
N PHE A 52 14.00 6.55 -0.07
CA PHE A 52 13.15 6.46 -1.25
C PHE A 52 12.01 5.50 -0.98
N TYR A 53 10.77 5.87 -1.30
CA TYR A 53 9.63 4.97 -1.23
C TYR A 53 8.74 5.12 -2.44
N GLY A 54 8.13 4.02 -2.87
CA GLY A 54 7.32 3.94 -4.07
C GLY A 54 5.84 3.83 -3.75
N HIS A 55 5.00 4.50 -4.52
CA HIS A 55 3.57 4.27 -4.53
C HIS A 55 3.05 4.21 -5.97
N ARG A 56 1.87 3.61 -6.17
CA ARG A 56 1.19 3.65 -7.47
C ARG A 56 0.63 5.04 -7.71
N ASP A 57 0.74 5.52 -8.94
CA ASP A 57 0.08 6.76 -9.34
C ASP A 57 -1.45 6.60 -9.26
N LYS A 58 -2.13 7.62 -8.74
CA LYS A 58 -3.59 7.62 -8.60
C LYS A 58 -4.30 7.73 -9.95
N GLN A 59 -3.68 8.42 -10.91
CA GLN A 59 -4.22 8.59 -12.26
C GLN A 59 -3.83 7.42 -13.16
N SER A 60 -2.62 6.89 -13.01
CA SER A 60 -2.07 5.79 -13.79
C SER A 60 -1.70 4.59 -12.90
N PRO A 61 -2.62 3.67 -12.58
CA PRO A 61 -2.37 2.61 -11.60
C PRO A 61 -1.23 1.64 -11.98
N ASN A 62 -0.83 1.59 -13.26
CA ASN A 62 0.32 0.80 -13.73
C ASN A 62 1.67 1.51 -13.56
N LYS A 63 1.67 2.80 -13.23
CA LYS A 63 2.86 3.62 -13.08
C LYS A 63 3.27 3.67 -11.60
N TRP A 64 4.55 3.42 -11.35
CA TRP A 64 5.17 3.71 -10.07
C TRP A 64 5.63 5.16 -10.02
N VAL A 65 5.42 5.80 -8.88
CA VAL A 65 5.97 7.11 -8.54
C VAL A 65 6.78 6.92 -7.27
N ALA A 66 8.00 7.43 -7.27
CA ALA A 66 8.84 7.44 -6.10
C ALA A 66 8.72 8.77 -5.39
N ASP A 67 8.88 8.80 -4.08
CA ASP A 67 9.08 10.01 -3.30
C ASP A 67 10.35 9.87 -2.46
N VAL A 68 10.86 11.01 -2.01
CA VAL A 68 12.08 11.09 -1.18
C VAL A 68 11.77 11.78 0.15
N MET A 69 12.25 11.16 1.23
CA MET A 69 12.32 11.75 2.56
C MET A 69 13.79 11.92 2.94
N THR A 70 14.20 13.17 3.15
CA THR A 70 15.57 13.48 3.57
C THR A 70 15.65 14.84 4.26
N HIS A 71 16.74 15.05 5.00
CA HIS A 71 17.08 16.31 5.69
C HIS A 71 18.23 17.06 5.01
N PHE A 72 18.63 16.67 3.79
CA PHE A 72 19.59 17.46 3.05
C PHE A 72 19.05 18.87 2.76
N ALA A 73 19.91 19.87 2.95
CA ALA A 73 19.61 21.22 2.56
C ALA A 73 19.28 21.29 1.07
N ALA A 74 18.28 22.09 0.73
CA ALA A 74 17.67 22.19 -0.59
C ALA A 74 18.55 22.98 -1.60
N SER A 75 19.83 22.61 -1.73
CA SER A 75 20.73 23.17 -2.74
C SER A 75 20.31 22.71 -4.14
N SER A 76 20.62 23.51 -5.16
CA SER A 76 20.32 23.17 -6.56
C SER A 76 20.99 21.87 -7.01
N ALA A 77 22.25 21.66 -6.64
CA ALA A 77 23.00 20.44 -6.96
C ALA A 77 22.40 19.20 -6.29
N THR A 78 22.05 19.29 -5.00
CA THR A 78 21.45 18.17 -4.27
C THR A 78 20.09 17.78 -4.82
N LYS A 79 19.25 18.76 -5.18
CA LYS A 79 17.96 18.50 -5.83
C LYS A 79 18.12 17.74 -7.14
N ALA A 80 19.05 18.18 -7.99
CA ALA A 80 19.30 17.53 -9.27
C ALA A 80 19.76 16.07 -9.12
N ILE A 81 20.57 15.78 -8.10
CA ILE A 81 21.00 14.41 -7.78
C ILE A 81 19.83 13.57 -7.27
N LEU A 82 19.04 14.10 -6.32
CA LEU A 82 17.89 13.40 -5.76
C LEU A 82 16.83 13.10 -6.82
N ASP A 83 16.58 14.02 -7.75
CA ASP A 83 15.66 13.81 -8.87
C ASP A 83 16.15 12.71 -9.82
N LYS A 84 17.46 12.64 -10.09
CA LYS A 84 18.03 11.53 -10.88
C LYS A 84 17.85 10.20 -10.14
N MET A 85 18.19 10.14 -8.86
CA MET A 85 18.03 8.92 -8.05
C MET A 85 16.57 8.50 -7.92
N ARG A 86 15.64 9.45 -7.80
CA ARG A 86 14.19 9.21 -7.78
C ARG A 86 13.75 8.49 -9.06
N ARG A 87 14.15 8.99 -10.23
CA ARG A 87 13.84 8.36 -11.53
C ARG A 87 14.45 6.96 -11.66
N VAL A 88 15.68 6.77 -11.20
CA VAL A 88 16.32 5.45 -11.16
C VAL A 88 15.52 4.50 -10.28
N TYR A 89 15.06 4.95 -9.11
CA TYR A 89 14.25 4.13 -8.21
C TYR A 89 12.88 3.79 -8.82
N GLU A 90 12.21 4.71 -9.52
CA GLU A 90 10.97 4.43 -10.27
C GLU A 90 11.16 3.35 -11.33
N PHE A 91 12.29 3.40 -12.03
CA PHE A 91 12.66 2.37 -13.01
C PHE A 91 12.85 1.00 -12.32
N LEU A 92 13.59 0.95 -11.21
CA LEU A 92 13.78 -0.27 -10.43
C LEU A 92 12.47 -0.86 -9.92
N LEU A 93 11.54 -0.02 -9.42
CA LEU A 93 10.20 -0.45 -9.00
C LEU A 93 9.40 -1.06 -10.15
N THR A 94 9.52 -0.48 -11.34
CA THR A 94 8.86 -0.99 -12.54
C THR A 94 9.40 -2.36 -12.92
N GLN A 95 10.73 -2.53 -12.97
CA GLN A 95 11.39 -3.82 -13.25
C GLN A 95 11.09 -4.88 -12.20
N ALA A 96 11.12 -4.52 -10.90
CA ALA A 96 10.78 -5.43 -9.83
C ALA A 96 9.31 -5.89 -9.92
N SER A 97 8.40 -5.00 -10.34
CA SER A 97 7.00 -5.32 -10.51
C SER A 97 6.69 -6.19 -11.73
N THR A 98 7.50 -6.14 -12.79
CA THR A 98 7.34 -7.01 -13.96
C THR A 98 7.84 -8.44 -13.70
N ASN A 99 8.79 -8.59 -12.78
CA ASN A 99 9.45 -9.87 -12.49
C ASN A 99 8.83 -10.61 -11.30
N MET A 100 7.83 -10.04 -10.62
CA MET A 100 7.12 -10.68 -9.52
C MET A 100 5.93 -11.50 -10.06
N PRO A 101 5.80 -12.80 -9.69
CA PRO A 101 4.56 -13.53 -9.93
C PRO A 101 3.40 -12.83 -9.20
N PRO A 102 2.17 -12.91 -9.73
CA PRO A 102 1.02 -12.22 -9.14
C PRO A 102 0.86 -12.59 -7.66
N PRO A 103 0.46 -11.64 -6.80
CA PRO A 103 0.32 -11.88 -5.38
C PRO A 103 -0.64 -13.05 -5.16
N GLN A 104 -0.12 -14.13 -4.57
CA GLN A 104 -0.95 -15.24 -4.11
C GLN A 104 -1.92 -14.66 -3.09
N THR A 105 -3.19 -14.56 -3.50
CA THR A 105 -4.27 -14.16 -2.61
C THR A 105 -4.49 -15.34 -1.67
N SER A 106 -3.82 -15.34 -0.53
CA SER A 106 -4.17 -16.21 0.59
C SER A 106 -5.49 -15.72 1.18
N SER A 107 -6.58 -16.00 0.49
CA SER A 107 -7.89 -16.01 1.11
C SER A 107 -7.88 -17.09 2.20
N PRO A 108 -8.31 -16.80 3.44
CA PRO A 108 -8.52 -17.84 4.43
C PRO A 108 -9.64 -18.75 3.89
N LYS A 109 -9.33 -20.03 3.64
CA LYS A 109 -10.38 -21.04 3.47
C LYS A 109 -11.15 -21.10 4.79
N MET A 110 -12.39 -20.60 4.79
CA MET A 110 -13.35 -20.98 5.84
C MET A 110 -13.57 -22.49 5.71
N GLU A 111 -13.05 -23.24 6.67
CA GLU A 111 -13.31 -24.66 6.84
C GLU A 111 -14.78 -24.82 7.29
N GLY A 112 -15.61 -25.36 6.39
CA GLY A 112 -16.99 -25.72 6.70
C GLY A 112 -17.08 -26.89 7.68
N PRO A 113 -18.20 -27.06 8.40
CA PRO A 113 -18.29 -27.99 9.53
C PRO A 113 -18.24 -29.46 9.09
N GLN A 114 -17.31 -30.23 9.68
CA GLN A 114 -17.22 -31.68 9.51
C GLN A 114 -18.46 -32.39 10.10
N LYS A 115 -19.26 -33.04 9.25
CA LYS A 115 -20.22 -34.07 9.67
C LYS A 115 -19.48 -35.37 10.01
N LYS A 116 -19.34 -35.71 11.30
CA LYS A 116 -18.96 -37.06 11.73
C LYS A 116 -20.19 -37.97 11.78
N LYS A 117 -20.13 -39.06 11.02
CA LYS A 117 -21.10 -40.16 10.93
C LYS A 117 -21.30 -40.84 12.30
N LYS A 118 -22.56 -41.12 12.65
CA LYS A 118 -22.93 -42.05 13.72
C LYS A 118 -22.46 -43.46 13.34
N LYS A 119 -21.69 -44.12 14.22
CA LYS A 119 -21.48 -45.58 14.19
C LYS A 119 -22.54 -46.22 15.08
N THR A 120 -23.39 -47.05 14.49
CA THR A 120 -24.22 -48.03 15.20
C THR A 120 -23.34 -49.24 15.51
N VAL A 121 -23.33 -49.68 16.76
CA VAL A 121 -22.74 -50.95 17.17
C VAL A 121 -23.91 -51.93 17.33
N VAL A 122 -23.78 -53.09 16.69
CA VAL A 122 -24.65 -54.27 16.87
C VAL A 122 -24.11 -55.07 18.05
#